data_AF-A0A358DPX2-F1
#
_entry.id   AF-A0A358DPX2-F1
#
_cell.length_a   1.000
_cell.length_b   1.000
_cell.length_c   1.000
_cell.angle_alpha   90.00
_cell.angle_beta   90.00
_cell.angle_gamma   90.00
#
_symmetry.space_group_name_H-M   'P 1'
#
loop_
_entity.id
_entity.type
_entity.pdbx_description
1 polymer ?
#
loop_
_entity_poly.entity_id
_entity_poly.type
_entity_poly.pdbx_seq_one_letter_code
_entity_poly.pdbx_strand_id
1 'polypeptide(L)'
;EQDCYYASCKPVNGQPRLSWGPGGPEDDPILDLDDVNGFGPENINIDQPEDNQQYLVGVHYFSDHAWNGEEGQTDCTIRIYVWERLVFEEVMLLEETGNWWEVANIHWPEAHVETINDFYVETPN
;
A
#
# COMPACT_ATOMS: atom_id res chain seq x y z
N GLU A 1 -13.42 -7.44 -2.27
CA GLU A 1 -12.04 -6.94 -2.33
C GLU A 1 -12.14 -5.42 -2.28
N GLN A 2 -11.64 -4.80 -1.21
CA GLN A 2 -11.74 -3.35 -0.96
C GLN A 2 -10.35 -2.70 -1.00
N ASP A 3 -9.34 -3.43 -1.46
CA ASP A 3 -7.94 -3.03 -1.32
C ASP A 3 -7.36 -2.56 -2.65
N CYS A 4 -6.53 -1.53 -2.55
CA CYS A 4 -5.79 -0.98 -3.65
C CYS A 4 -4.37 -1.52 -3.65
N TYR A 5 -3.96 -2.24 -4.71
CA TYR A 5 -2.68 -2.96 -4.74
C TYR A 5 -2.18 -3.18 -6.18
N TYR A 6 -1.07 -3.90 -6.33
CA TYR A 6 -0.38 -4.17 -7.61
C TYR A 6 -1.27 -4.64 -8.78
N ALA A 7 -2.51 -5.11 -8.60
CA ALA A 7 -3.40 -5.52 -9.71
C ALA A 7 -4.68 -4.70 -9.84
N SER A 8 -4.94 -3.76 -8.93
CA SER A 8 -6.19 -2.97 -8.84
C SER A 8 -5.92 -1.46 -8.88
N CYS A 9 -6.98 -0.66 -8.99
CA CYS A 9 -6.93 0.81 -9.01
C CYS A 9 -6.05 1.48 -10.09
N LYS A 10 -5.92 0.89 -11.29
CA LYS A 10 -5.12 1.48 -12.38
C LYS A 10 -5.99 2.12 -13.47
N PRO A 11 -6.77 3.18 -13.19
CA PRO A 11 -7.57 3.85 -14.23
C PRO A 11 -6.69 4.41 -15.35
N VAL A 12 -5.44 4.75 -15.06
CA VAL A 12 -4.45 5.19 -16.06
C VAL A 12 -4.16 4.11 -17.12
N ASN A 13 -4.28 2.83 -16.77
CA ASN A 13 -4.08 1.69 -17.65
C ASN A 13 -5.40 1.11 -18.19
N GLY A 14 -6.52 1.84 -18.04
CA GLY A 14 -7.85 1.41 -18.47
C GLY A 14 -8.50 0.34 -17.59
N GLN A 15 -7.92 0.02 -16.43
CA GLN A 15 -8.60 -0.80 -15.42
C GLN A 15 -9.70 0.02 -14.72
N PRO A 16 -10.76 -0.62 -14.21
CA PRO A 16 -11.80 0.09 -13.46
C PRO A 16 -11.22 0.71 -12.18
N ARG A 17 -11.80 1.82 -11.75
CA ARG A 17 -11.57 2.39 -10.43
C ARG A 17 -12.13 1.44 -9.36
N LEU A 18 -11.46 1.38 -8.22
CA LEU A 18 -11.98 0.73 -7.04
C LEU A 18 -12.84 1.75 -6.29
N SER A 19 -14.17 1.61 -6.40
CA SER A 19 -15.07 2.51 -5.70
C SER A 19 -15.11 2.17 -4.21
N TRP A 20 -14.74 3.11 -3.35
CA TRP A 20 -14.83 2.94 -1.89
C TRP A 20 -16.16 3.40 -1.31
N GLY A 21 -16.96 4.15 -2.07
CA GLY A 21 -18.23 4.60 -1.58
C GLY A 21 -18.91 5.64 -2.46
N PRO A 22 -19.86 6.40 -1.88
CA PRO A 22 -20.63 7.40 -2.61
C PRO A 22 -19.87 8.70 -2.87
N GLY A 23 -18.67 8.90 -2.32
CA GLY A 23 -17.85 10.09 -2.55
C GLY A 23 -17.39 10.23 -4.01
N GLY A 24 -17.22 9.09 -4.69
CA GLY A 24 -16.99 9.00 -6.13
C GLY A 24 -15.50 9.00 -6.49
N PRO A 25 -15.13 9.59 -7.64
CA PRO A 25 -13.74 9.51 -8.12
C PRO A 25 -12.66 10.13 -7.20
N GLU A 26 -13.01 11.02 -6.28
CA GLU A 26 -12.00 11.77 -5.50
C GLU A 26 -11.58 11.04 -4.21
N ASP A 27 -12.47 10.24 -3.61
CA ASP A 27 -12.17 9.39 -2.45
C ASP A 27 -11.71 7.97 -2.85
N ASP A 28 -11.82 7.63 -4.14
CA ASP A 28 -11.31 6.37 -4.68
C ASP A 28 -9.77 6.39 -4.77
N PRO A 29 -9.08 5.32 -4.31
CA PRO A 29 -7.64 5.22 -4.40
C PRO A 29 -7.19 4.98 -5.85
N ILE A 30 -6.02 5.51 -6.19
CA ILE A 30 -5.40 5.39 -7.51
C ILE A 30 -3.97 4.93 -7.34
N LEU A 31 -3.62 3.80 -7.96
CA LEU A 31 -2.25 3.36 -8.16
C LEU A 31 -1.71 4.05 -9.42
N ASP A 32 -0.96 5.13 -9.22
CA ASP A 32 -0.52 6.04 -10.29
C ASP A 32 0.87 5.71 -10.82
N LEU A 33 1.73 5.14 -9.98
CA LEU A 33 3.01 4.56 -10.35
C LEU A 33 3.08 3.11 -9.87
N ASP A 34 3.15 2.22 -10.85
CA ASP A 34 3.20 0.78 -10.67
C ASP A 34 4.51 0.27 -11.28
N ASP A 35 5.57 0.22 -10.48
CA ASP A 35 6.85 -0.35 -10.90
C ASP A 35 6.93 -1.83 -10.50
N VAL A 36 6.33 -2.67 -11.33
CA VAL A 36 6.35 -4.13 -11.16
C VAL A 36 7.71 -4.77 -11.48
N ASN A 37 8.71 -4.00 -11.91
CA ASN A 37 10.04 -4.51 -12.27
C ASN A 37 11.15 -3.67 -11.62
N GLY A 38 11.47 -3.96 -10.36
CA GLY A 38 12.56 -3.28 -9.67
C GLY A 38 12.29 -3.15 -8.18
N PHE A 39 12.91 -2.16 -7.55
CA PHE A 39 12.74 -1.86 -6.12
C PHE A 39 11.74 -0.73 -5.86
N GLY A 40 10.92 -0.37 -6.86
CA GLY A 40 9.90 0.68 -6.75
C GLY A 40 10.40 2.09 -7.09
N PRO A 41 9.65 3.14 -6.70
CA PRO A 41 8.50 3.10 -5.78
C PRO A 41 7.18 2.69 -6.44
N GLU A 42 6.35 1.96 -5.71
CA GLU A 42 4.90 1.90 -5.94
C GLU A 42 4.24 3.07 -5.21
N ASN A 43 3.27 3.74 -5.85
CA ASN A 43 2.62 4.91 -5.28
C ASN A 43 1.09 4.83 -5.40
N ILE A 44 0.41 4.96 -4.26
CA ILE A 44 -1.06 5.01 -4.17
C ILE A 44 -1.44 6.38 -3.61
N ASN A 45 -2.36 7.07 -4.31
CA ASN A 45 -2.88 8.36 -3.90
C ASN A 45 -4.41 8.31 -3.72
N ILE A 46 -4.92 9.15 -2.82
CA ILE A 46 -6.33 9.46 -2.65
C ILE A 46 -6.42 11.00 -2.63
N ASP A 47 -7.24 11.62 -3.49
CA ASP A 47 -7.30 13.09 -3.59
C ASP A 47 -8.08 13.70 -2.42
N GLN A 48 -9.23 13.11 -2.10
CA GLN A 48 -10.13 13.56 -1.03
C GLN A 48 -10.55 12.36 -0.19
N PRO A 49 -9.74 11.93 0.80
CA PRO A 49 -10.13 10.86 1.69
C PRO A 49 -11.42 11.21 2.44
N GLU A 50 -12.27 10.21 2.68
CA GLU A 50 -13.52 10.35 3.40
C GLU A 50 -13.26 10.73 4.88
N ASP A 51 -13.95 11.76 5.36
CA ASP A 51 -13.84 12.23 6.74
C ASP A 51 -14.33 11.19 7.75
N ASN A 52 -13.65 11.11 8.91
CA ASN A 52 -13.92 10.17 10.00
C ASN A 52 -13.69 8.70 9.62
N GLN A 53 -12.80 8.47 8.64
CA GLN A 53 -12.42 7.14 8.17
C GLN A 53 -10.99 6.81 8.59
N GLN A 54 -10.72 5.50 8.64
CA GLN A 54 -9.41 4.94 8.93
C GLN A 54 -8.94 4.11 7.73
N TYR A 55 -7.69 4.32 7.32
CA TYR A 55 -7.07 3.63 6.20
C TYR A 55 -5.90 2.78 6.69
N LEU A 56 -5.99 1.46 6.50
CA LEU A 56 -4.89 0.54 6.78
C LEU A 56 -3.88 0.59 5.64
N VAL A 57 -2.60 0.76 5.97
CA VAL A 57 -1.49 0.59 5.05
C VAL A 57 -0.82 -0.75 5.35
N GLY A 58 -0.77 -1.62 4.35
CA GLY A 58 -0.16 -2.93 4.44
C GLY A 58 0.78 -3.20 3.27
N VAL A 59 1.74 -4.10 3.47
CA VAL A 59 2.65 -4.60 2.44
C VAL A 59 2.50 -6.11 2.35
N HIS A 60 2.28 -6.59 1.12
CA HIS A 60 2.33 -8.01 0.80
C HIS A 60 3.57 -8.28 -0.05
N TYR A 61 4.50 -9.09 0.47
CA TYR A 61 5.57 -9.63 -0.36
C TYR A 61 5.04 -10.76 -1.25
N PHE A 62 4.31 -10.41 -2.31
CA PHE A 62 3.52 -11.38 -3.08
C PHE A 62 4.37 -12.43 -3.83
N SER A 63 5.52 -12.05 -4.38
CA SER A 63 6.47 -12.96 -5.03
C SER A 63 7.82 -12.30 -5.24
N ASP A 64 8.90 -13.06 -5.06
CA ASP A 64 10.27 -12.67 -5.37
C ASP A 64 10.70 -12.93 -6.83
N HIS A 65 9.86 -13.63 -7.62
CA HIS A 65 10.19 -14.12 -8.96
C HIS A 65 11.60 -14.75 -9.08
N ALA A 66 12.05 -15.47 -8.03
CA ALA A 66 13.39 -16.02 -7.93
C ALA A 66 13.77 -16.90 -9.14
N TRP A 67 14.63 -16.37 -10.02
CA TRP A 67 15.06 -17.06 -11.24
C TRP A 67 15.87 -18.33 -10.97
N ASN A 68 16.55 -18.40 -9.82
CA ASN A 68 17.38 -19.53 -9.39
C ASN A 68 16.77 -20.35 -8.24
N GLY A 69 15.54 -20.02 -7.80
CA GLY A 69 14.88 -20.67 -6.67
C GLY A 69 15.40 -20.26 -5.28
N GLU A 70 16.17 -19.19 -5.17
CA GLU A 70 16.52 -18.55 -3.90
C GLU A 70 15.62 -17.34 -3.69
N GLU A 71 14.79 -17.38 -2.66
CA GLU A 71 13.97 -16.22 -2.28
C GLU A 71 14.88 -15.06 -1.85
N GLY A 72 14.57 -13.88 -2.36
CA GLY A 72 15.41 -12.69 -2.19
C GLY A 72 14.91 -11.84 -1.04
N GLN A 73 15.70 -11.68 0.02
CA GLN A 73 15.35 -10.70 1.05
C GLN A 73 15.33 -9.28 0.47
N THR A 74 14.38 -8.45 0.90
CA THR A 74 14.24 -7.07 0.44
C THR A 74 13.96 -6.11 1.60
N ASP A 75 14.65 -4.97 1.62
CA ASP A 75 14.33 -3.86 2.52
C ASP A 75 13.16 -3.06 1.95
N CYS A 76 11.97 -3.24 2.51
CA CYS A 76 10.78 -2.48 2.13
C CYS A 76 10.71 -1.19 2.94
N THR A 77 10.71 -0.03 2.27
CA THR A 77 10.53 1.28 2.91
C THR A 77 9.14 1.82 2.57
N ILE A 78 8.36 2.16 3.60
CA ILE A 78 7.08 2.83 3.45
C ILE A 78 7.20 4.29 3.86
N ARG A 79 6.64 5.17 3.05
CA ARG A 79 6.54 6.61 3.32
C ARG A 79 5.11 7.06 3.12
N ILE A 80 4.54 7.72 4.13
CA ILE A 80 3.20 8.30 4.05
C ILE A 80 3.32 9.82 4.00
N TYR A 81 2.71 10.41 2.98
CA TYR A 81 2.66 11.85 2.77
C TYR A 81 1.24 12.35 2.96
N VAL A 82 1.07 13.42 3.73
CA VAL A 82 -0.20 14.15 3.86
C VAL A 82 0.04 15.60 3.50
N TRP A 83 -0.76 16.13 2.57
CA TRP A 83 -0.57 17.47 1.98
C TRP A 83 0.88 17.70 1.53
N GLU A 84 1.44 16.72 0.80
CA GLU A 84 2.81 16.72 0.27
C GLU A 84 3.92 16.73 1.35
N ARG A 85 3.58 16.52 2.63
CA ARG A 85 4.56 16.47 3.73
C ARG A 85 4.72 15.04 4.21
N LEU A 86 5.97 14.59 4.32
CA LEU A 86 6.29 13.30 4.94
C LEU A 86 5.86 13.34 6.41
N VAL A 87 4.91 12.48 6.78
CA VAL A 87 4.40 12.38 8.16
C VAL A 87 4.78 11.06 8.83
N PHE A 88 5.21 10.06 8.06
CA PHE A 88 5.60 8.76 8.55
C PHE A 88 6.58 8.09 7.57
N GLU A 89 7.60 7.42 8.12
CA GLU A 89 8.55 6.59 7.38
C GLU A 89 8.92 5.39 8.26
N GLU A 90 8.80 4.19 7.71
CA GLU A 90 9.27 2.96 8.36
C GLU A 90 9.91 2.02 7.35
N VAL A 91 10.78 1.15 7.85
CA VAL A 91 11.48 0.14 7.05
C VAL A 91 11.35 -1.24 7.68
N MET A 92 11.09 -2.24 6.85
CA MET A 92 11.05 -3.64 7.28
C MET A 92 11.77 -4.54 6.27
N LEU A 93 12.54 -5.49 6.80
CA LEU A 93 13.10 -6.57 5.99
C LEU A 93 11.99 -7.59 5.74
N LEU A 94 11.66 -7.82 4.46
CA LEU A 94 10.78 -8.90 4.03
C LEU A 94 11.66 -10.03 3.52
N GLU A 95 11.56 -11.20 4.14
CA GLU A 95 12.52 -12.28 3.93
C GLU A 95 12.06 -13.28 2.87
N GLU A 96 10.74 -13.52 2.81
CA GLU A 96 10.16 -14.63 2.05
C GLU A 96 8.85 -14.22 1.36
N THR A 97 8.55 -14.91 0.25
CA THR A 97 7.29 -14.77 -0.47
C THR A 97 6.12 -15.12 0.47
N GLY A 98 5.09 -14.27 0.48
CA GLY A 98 3.90 -14.39 1.32
C GLY A 98 3.96 -13.58 2.61
N ASN A 99 5.10 -13.00 2.96
CA ASN A 99 5.20 -12.11 4.12
C ASN A 99 4.16 -10.98 4.02
N TRP A 100 3.50 -10.71 5.14
CA TRP A 100 2.52 -9.63 5.27
C TRP A 100 2.94 -8.71 6.41
N TRP A 101 2.93 -7.41 6.14
CA TRP A 101 3.28 -6.39 7.12
C TRP A 101 2.15 -5.37 7.21
N GLU A 102 1.54 -5.26 8.39
CA GLU A 102 0.61 -4.19 8.72
C GLU A 102 1.41 -3.01 9.25
N VAL A 103 1.51 -1.97 8.43
CA VAL A 103 2.42 -0.85 8.66
C VAL A 103 1.82 0.12 9.68
N ALA A 104 0.67 0.68 9.33
CA ALA A 104 0.07 1.79 10.05
C ALA A 104 -1.41 1.97 9.69
N ASN A 105 -2.15 2.64 10.59
CA ASN A 105 -3.46 3.21 10.33
C ASN A 105 -3.35 4.72 10.15
N ILE A 106 -3.95 5.25 9.09
CA ILE A 106 -4.11 6.68 8.88
C ILE A 106 -5.52 7.06 9.32
N HIS A 107 -5.62 7.89 10.36
CA HIS A 107 -6.87 8.47 10.84
C HIS A 107 -7.11 9.82 10.14
N TRP A 108 -8.23 9.94 9.43
CA TRP A 108 -8.58 11.11 8.63
C TRP A 108 -9.84 11.82 9.16
N PRO A 109 -9.90 13.16 9.22
CA PRO A 109 -8.97 14.16 8.67
C PRO A 109 -7.85 14.65 9.61
N GLU A 110 -7.66 14.01 10.77
CA GLU A 110 -6.65 14.42 11.75
C GLU A 110 -5.21 14.32 11.24
N ALA A 111 -4.99 13.60 10.12
CA ALA A 111 -3.68 13.27 9.58
C ALA A 111 -2.80 12.56 10.64
N HIS A 112 -3.44 11.80 11.53
CA HIS A 112 -2.76 11.05 12.57
C HIS A 112 -2.42 9.65 12.03
N VAL A 113 -1.12 9.37 11.93
CA VAL A 113 -0.61 8.05 11.58
C VAL A 113 -0.33 7.28 12.86
N GLU A 114 -1.14 6.25 13.12
CA GLU A 114 -0.94 5.29 14.19
C GLU A 114 -0.12 4.10 13.68
N THR A 115 1.09 3.92 14.21
CA THR A 115 1.92 2.77 13.88
C THR A 115 1.28 1.48 14.38
N ILE A 116 1.18 0.47 13.50
CA ILE A 116 0.80 -0.90 13.86
C ILE A 116 2.09 -1.72 13.99
N ASN A 117 2.83 -1.84 12.88
CA ASN A 117 4.09 -2.57 12.75
C ASN A 117 3.99 -4.06 13.14
N ASP A 118 2.90 -4.71 12.76
CA ASP A 118 2.70 -6.14 12.97
C ASP A 118 3.16 -6.92 11.72
N PHE A 119 3.99 -7.94 11.94
CA PHE A 119 4.56 -8.77 10.89
C PHE A 119 4.03 -10.19 10.96
N TYR A 120 3.68 -10.73 9.80
CA TYR A 120 3.11 -12.04 9.62
C TYR A 120 3.89 -12.78 8.53
N VAL A 121 4.23 -14.04 8.81
CA VAL A 121 4.97 -14.88 7.85
C VAL A 121 4.15 -15.21 6.59
N GLU A 122 2.82 -15.19 6.72
CA GLU A 122 1.86 -15.41 5.64
C GLU A 122 0.73 -14.38 5.71
N THR A 123 0.12 -14.06 4.57
CA THR A 123 -1.08 -13.20 4.54
C THR A 123 -2.20 -13.79 5.39
N PRO A 124 -2.82 -13.01 6.30
CA PRO A 124 -4.01 -13.43 7.03
C PRO A 124 -5.14 -13.87 6.10
N ASN A 125 -5.88 -14.91 6.50
CA ASN A 125 -7.07 -15.40 5.77
C ASN A 125 -8.29 -14.50 5.96
#